data_AF-M7SJR4-F1
#
_entry.id   AF-M7SJR4-F1
#
_cell.length_a   1.000
_cell.length_b   1.000
_cell.length_c   1.000
_cell.angle_alpha   90.00
_cell.angle_beta   90.00
_cell.angle_gamma   90.00
#
_symmetry.space_group_name_H-M   'P 1'
#
loop_
_entity.id
_entity.type
_entity.pdbx_description
1 polymer ?
#
loop_
_entity_poly.entity_id
_entity_poly.type
_entity_poly.pdbx_seq_one_letter_code
_entity_poly.pdbx_strand_id
1 'polypeptide(L)'
;MAFLAEADITRCITRIEGRLLFAVPKKGRLNQAALNLLEGADVQFRREHRLDIALVKNLPIALIFLPAADIPTFVGEGQVDLGITGFDQVQEHDAGVRALNRARRFSGEITPEQENAQSSKGSGCETIMDLGFGGCKLQVQVPVTGNYSSPKDLVGKNIGTSFVNLARRYFANLELEIDAANEQPNPDSIKFTSKLRTNIIELSGSVEAACALGVADGIVDLVESGETMKAAGLKPIDTVIETGAILIKSRKQSNPELVDLITQRIRGVITAQKYVLCNYNIQRSLVTAATKIAPGKRAPTITSLEEEGWVAVSVMAEKSKIALIMDELTKVGACDILVLDIANTRS
;
A
#
# COMPACT_ATOMS: atom_id res chain seq x y z
N MET A 1 -9.37 37.78 16.64
CA MET A 1 -9.53 36.31 16.48
C MET A 1 -8.35 35.72 15.69
N ALA A 2 -7.09 36.01 16.06
CA ALA A 2 -5.91 35.49 15.34
C ALA A 2 -4.70 35.15 16.24
N PHE A 3 -4.85 35.16 17.57
CA PHE A 3 -3.74 34.93 18.51
C PHE A 3 -3.69 33.52 19.13
N LEU A 4 -4.64 32.63 18.78
CA LEU A 4 -4.70 31.25 19.30
C LEU A 4 -4.05 30.20 18.37
N ALA A 5 -3.73 30.53 17.12
CA ALA A 5 -3.18 29.55 16.17
C ALA A 5 -1.65 29.39 16.28
N GLU A 6 -0.91 30.47 16.53
CA GLU A 6 0.56 30.46 16.62
C GLU A 6 1.08 29.74 17.87
N ALA A 7 0.38 29.89 18.99
CA ALA A 7 0.73 29.21 20.25
C ALA A 7 0.53 27.70 20.16
N ASP A 8 -0.53 27.22 19.48
CA ASP A 8 -0.78 25.79 19.29
C ASP A 8 0.19 25.17 18.28
N ILE A 9 0.55 25.86 17.19
CA ILE A 9 1.54 25.39 16.22
C ILE A 9 2.94 25.32 16.85
N THR A 10 3.37 26.38 17.53
CA THR A 10 4.67 26.41 18.22
C THR A 10 4.75 25.31 19.28
N ARG A 11 3.69 25.13 20.07
CA ARG A 11 3.58 24.05 21.07
C ARG A 11 3.53 22.66 20.45
N CYS A 12 2.99 22.50 19.24
CA CYS A 12 3.04 21.22 18.51
C CYS A 12 4.46 20.90 18.03
N ILE A 13 5.18 21.88 17.50
CA ILE A 13 6.57 21.72 17.03
C ILE A 13 7.49 21.31 18.19
N THR A 14 7.38 21.94 19.37
CA THR A 14 8.18 21.55 20.55
C THR A 14 7.86 20.15 21.05
N ARG A 15 6.66 19.62 20.77
CA ARG A 15 6.20 18.30 21.25
C ARG A 15 6.68 17.12 20.39
N ILE A 16 7.05 17.38 19.14
CA ILE A 16 7.55 16.35 18.21
C ILE A 16 9.08 16.32 18.12
N GLU A 17 9.75 17.30 18.71
CA GLU A 17 11.21 17.39 18.71
C GLU A 17 11.86 16.15 19.36
N GLY A 18 12.85 15.57 18.66
CA GLY A 18 13.55 14.36 19.08
C GLY A 18 12.76 13.05 18.93
N ARG A 19 11.56 13.07 18.32
CA ARG A 19 10.77 11.86 18.04
C ARG A 19 10.90 11.44 16.58
N LEU A 20 10.80 10.13 16.35
CA LEU A 20 10.59 9.60 15.01
C LEU A 20 9.19 10.00 14.51
N LEU A 21 9.11 10.49 13.28
CA LEU A 21 7.86 10.90 12.66
C LEU A 21 7.33 9.78 11.79
N PHE A 22 6.09 9.36 12.05
CA PHE A 22 5.42 8.29 11.32
C PHE A 22 4.11 8.78 10.73
N ALA A 23 4.08 8.95 9.41
CA ALA A 23 2.89 9.34 8.67
C ALA A 23 1.88 8.19 8.51
N VAL A 24 0.61 8.50 8.75
CA VAL A 24 -0.52 7.57 8.65
C VAL A 24 -1.64 8.26 7.85
N PRO A 25 -2.41 7.53 7.01
CA PRO A 25 -3.52 8.14 6.26
C PRO A 25 -4.51 8.80 7.21
N LYS A 26 -4.84 10.08 7.00
CA LYS A 26 -5.74 10.87 7.86
C LYS A 26 -7.19 10.40 7.82
N LYS A 27 -7.63 9.92 6.65
CA LYS A 27 -9.00 9.49 6.33
C LYS A 27 -8.98 8.55 5.11
N GLY A 28 -10.17 8.06 4.73
CA GLY A 28 -10.35 7.22 3.55
C GLY A 28 -10.11 5.73 3.83
N ARG A 29 -10.13 4.92 2.77
CA ARG A 29 -10.19 3.44 2.85
C ARG A 29 -9.06 2.79 3.66
N LEU A 30 -7.87 3.40 3.70
CA LEU A 30 -6.71 2.83 4.38
C LEU A 30 -6.64 3.15 5.87
N ASN A 31 -7.39 4.16 6.34
CA ASN A 31 -7.20 4.73 7.67
C ASN A 31 -7.48 3.72 8.78
N GLN A 32 -8.68 3.14 8.84
CA GLN A 32 -9.04 2.27 9.96
C GLN A 32 -8.15 1.02 10.04
N ALA A 33 -7.87 0.39 8.90
CA ALA A 33 -6.98 -0.77 8.85
C ALA A 33 -5.55 -0.43 9.29
N ALA A 34 -5.03 0.76 8.92
CA ALA A 34 -3.74 1.24 9.40
C ALA A 34 -3.74 1.46 10.92
N LEU A 35 -4.80 2.03 11.49
CA LEU A 35 -4.89 2.22 12.96
C LEU A 35 -4.95 0.89 13.70
N ASN A 36 -5.75 -0.07 13.23
CA ASN A 36 -5.82 -1.42 13.81
C ASN A 36 -4.46 -2.13 13.76
N LEU A 37 -3.72 -1.95 12.66
CA LEU A 37 -2.38 -2.50 12.51
C LEU A 37 -1.39 -1.89 13.52
N LEU A 38 -1.44 -0.57 13.72
CA LEU A 38 -0.61 0.12 14.72
C LEU A 38 -0.96 -0.30 16.15
N GLU A 39 -2.24 -0.47 16.46
CA GLU A 39 -2.70 -0.98 17.74
C GLU A 39 -2.15 -2.40 18.00
N GLY A 40 -2.28 -3.31 17.03
CA GLY A 40 -1.69 -4.65 17.12
C GLY A 40 -0.17 -4.64 17.25
N ALA A 41 0.50 -3.62 16.71
CA ALA A 41 1.94 -3.40 16.82
C ALA A 41 2.33 -2.72 18.16
N ASP A 42 1.40 -2.58 19.09
CA ASP A 42 1.59 -1.92 20.39
C ASP A 42 2.12 -0.48 20.22
N VAL A 43 1.55 0.27 19.28
CA VAL A 43 1.77 1.72 19.15
C VAL A 43 0.62 2.42 19.85
N GLN A 44 0.82 2.80 21.11
CA GLN A 44 -0.26 3.33 21.95
C GLN A 44 -0.32 4.85 21.85
N PHE A 45 -1.40 5.37 21.27
CA PHE A 45 -1.59 6.82 21.14
C PHE A 45 -3.04 7.21 21.43
N ARG A 46 -3.26 8.50 21.66
CA ARG A 46 -4.61 9.08 21.67
C ARG A 46 -4.60 10.29 20.74
N ARG A 47 -5.51 10.31 19.79
CA ARG A 47 -5.69 11.44 18.88
C ARG A 47 -6.82 12.34 19.39
N GLU A 48 -6.56 13.64 19.51
CA GLU A 48 -7.59 14.64 19.81
C GLU A 48 -8.33 15.04 18.53
N HIS A 49 -9.62 15.39 18.66
CA HIS A 49 -10.59 15.45 17.55
C HIS A 49 -10.34 16.50 16.46
N ARG A 50 -9.23 17.25 16.50
CA ARG A 50 -8.87 18.29 15.52
C ARG A 50 -7.38 18.34 15.20
N LEU A 51 -6.57 17.47 15.81
CA LEU A 51 -5.13 17.48 15.63
C LEU A 51 -4.72 16.44 14.58
N ASP A 52 -3.82 16.85 13.70
CA ASP A 52 -3.17 15.96 12.73
C ASP A 52 -1.88 15.35 13.29
N ILE A 53 -1.64 15.52 14.59
CA ILE A 53 -0.50 14.95 15.29
C ILE A 53 -1.00 14.21 16.53
N ALA A 54 -0.49 13.00 16.76
CA ALA A 54 -0.69 12.27 18.00
C ALA A 54 0.64 11.74 18.54
N LEU A 55 0.93 12.03 19.81
CA LEU A 55 2.12 11.49 20.46
C LEU A 55 1.87 10.05 20.89
N VAL A 56 2.82 9.18 20.57
CA VAL A 56 2.84 7.81 21.07
C VAL A 56 3.32 7.85 22.53
N LYS A 57 2.60 7.13 23.40
CA LYS A 57 2.77 7.12 24.85
C LYS A 57 3.92 6.22 25.29
N ASN A 58 4.08 5.08 24.61
CA ASN A 58 5.02 4.01 25.00
C ASN A 58 6.30 3.98 24.16
N LEU A 59 6.43 4.83 23.13
CA LEU A 59 7.59 4.91 22.24
C LEU A 59 7.89 6.38 21.88
N PRO A 60 9.15 6.74 21.55
CA PRO A 60 9.54 8.09 21.15
C PRO A 60 9.14 8.37 19.69
N ILE A 61 7.84 8.26 19.40
CA ILE A 61 7.23 8.40 18.08
C ILE A 61 6.15 9.48 18.15
N ALA A 62 5.99 10.22 17.06
CA ALA A 62 4.82 11.04 16.80
C ALA A 62 4.14 10.56 15.50
N LEU A 63 2.85 10.25 15.59
CA LEU A 63 2.04 9.94 14.42
C LEU A 63 1.57 11.23 13.76
N ILE A 64 1.79 11.34 12.44
CA ILE A 64 1.38 12.48 11.62
C ILE A 64 0.28 12.02 10.67
N PHE A 65 -0.92 12.57 10.78
CA PHE A 65 -2.07 12.19 9.98
C PHE A 65 -2.15 13.04 8.72
N LEU A 66 -1.79 12.45 7.57
CA LEU A 66 -1.69 13.14 6.29
C LEU A 66 -2.64 12.55 5.24
N PRO A 67 -3.04 13.30 4.19
CA PRO A 67 -3.61 12.70 3.00
C PRO A 67 -2.67 11.64 2.42
N ALA A 68 -3.19 10.48 2.01
CA ALA A 68 -2.37 9.36 1.55
C ALA A 68 -1.46 9.73 0.36
N ALA A 69 -1.94 10.62 -0.52
CA ALA A 69 -1.19 11.12 -1.67
C ALA A 69 0.04 11.95 -1.29
N ASP A 70 0.02 12.60 -0.13
CA ASP A 70 1.13 13.47 0.30
C ASP A 70 2.22 12.69 1.03
N ILE A 71 1.88 11.53 1.62
CA ILE A 71 2.81 10.71 2.43
C ILE A 71 4.11 10.37 1.68
N PRO A 72 4.09 9.89 0.41
CA PRO A 72 5.32 9.63 -0.34
C PRO A 72 6.25 10.84 -0.43
N THR A 73 5.69 12.05 -0.58
CA THR A 73 6.45 13.30 -0.68
C THR A 73 7.17 13.60 0.64
N PHE A 74 6.44 13.63 1.75
CA PHE A 74 7.03 13.90 3.07
C PHE A 74 8.10 12.88 3.47
N VAL A 75 7.87 11.60 3.15
CA VAL A 75 8.85 10.54 3.40
C VAL A 75 10.05 10.66 2.45
N GLY A 76 9.83 10.94 1.16
CA GLY A 76 10.88 11.05 0.15
C GLY A 76 11.79 12.27 0.33
N GLU A 77 11.27 13.34 0.91
CA GLU A 77 12.05 14.52 1.28
C GLU A 77 12.82 14.35 2.60
N GLY A 78 12.51 13.30 3.37
CA GLY A 78 13.10 13.06 4.69
C GLY A 78 12.54 13.95 5.80
N GLN A 79 11.36 14.54 5.59
CA GLN A 79 10.62 15.25 6.64
C GLN A 79 9.89 14.28 7.58
N VAL A 80 9.64 13.05 7.12
CA VAL A 80 9.01 11.97 7.89
C VAL A 80 9.82 10.69 7.69
N ASP A 81 9.97 9.90 8.74
CA ASP A 81 10.81 8.69 8.72
C ASP A 81 10.08 7.47 8.14
N LEU A 82 8.81 7.30 8.50
CA LEU A 82 7.96 6.16 8.11
C LEU A 82 6.61 6.63 7.57
N GLY A 83 6.01 5.86 6.67
CA GLY A 83 4.69 6.16 6.12
C GLY A 83 3.87 4.91 5.80
N ILE A 84 2.58 4.91 6.14
CA ILE A 84 1.61 3.96 5.57
C ILE A 84 0.86 4.67 4.44
N THR A 85 0.90 4.13 3.23
CA THR A 85 0.15 4.69 2.09
C THR A 85 -0.17 3.60 1.05
N GLY A 86 -0.83 3.96 -0.05
CA GLY A 86 -1.07 3.05 -1.17
C GLY A 86 0.13 2.98 -2.10
N PHE A 87 0.39 1.80 -2.67
CA PHE A 87 1.43 1.62 -3.68
C PHE A 87 1.20 2.51 -4.92
N ASP A 88 -0.07 2.74 -5.29
CA ASP A 88 -0.49 3.69 -6.30
C ASP A 88 0.03 5.10 -6.04
N GLN A 89 -0.02 5.57 -4.78
CA GLN A 89 0.44 6.91 -4.41
C GLN A 89 1.95 7.06 -4.51
N VAL A 90 2.69 6.02 -4.11
CA VAL A 90 4.16 5.99 -4.28
C VAL A 90 4.52 6.03 -5.77
N GLN A 91 3.83 5.24 -6.57
CA GLN A 91 4.09 5.15 -8.01
C GLN A 91 3.71 6.44 -8.76
N GLU A 92 2.67 7.13 -8.30
CA GLU A 92 2.27 8.47 -8.76
C GLU A 92 3.33 9.52 -8.42
N HIS A 93 3.78 9.58 -7.16
CA HIS A 93 4.86 10.46 -6.72
C HIS A 93 6.13 10.24 -7.53
N ASP A 94 6.58 8.98 -7.65
CA ASP A 94 7.78 8.62 -8.39
C ASP A 94 7.68 8.97 -9.89
N ALA A 95 6.49 8.80 -10.49
CA ALA A 95 6.25 9.18 -11.87
C ALA A 95 6.36 10.71 -12.05
N GLY A 96 5.85 11.48 -11.08
CA GLY A 96 5.99 12.94 -11.03
C GLY A 96 7.45 13.39 -10.89
N VAL A 97 8.20 12.82 -9.95
CA VAL A 97 9.64 13.11 -9.76
C VAL A 97 10.43 12.84 -11.04
N ARG A 98 10.18 11.70 -11.70
CA ARG A 98 10.81 11.37 -12.99
C ARG A 98 10.44 12.37 -14.08
N ALA A 99 9.19 12.80 -14.16
CA ALA A 99 8.74 13.78 -15.15
C ALA A 99 9.40 15.15 -14.94
N LEU A 100 9.48 15.61 -13.69
CA LEU A 100 10.16 16.85 -13.30
C LEU A 100 11.65 16.80 -13.67
N ASN A 101 12.34 15.72 -13.32
CA ASN A 101 13.77 15.57 -13.63
C ASN A 101 14.01 15.58 -15.15
N ARG A 102 13.16 14.91 -15.94
CA ARG A 102 13.24 14.99 -17.41
C ARG A 102 13.06 16.41 -17.93
N ALA A 103 12.10 17.16 -17.39
CA ALA A 103 11.86 18.55 -17.80
C ALA A 103 13.08 19.44 -17.49
N ARG A 104 13.67 19.29 -16.30
CA ARG A 104 14.89 20.03 -15.89
C ARG A 104 16.11 19.71 -16.75
N ARG A 105 16.27 18.45 -17.17
CA ARG A 105 17.32 18.07 -18.12
C ARG A 105 17.11 18.76 -19.47
N PHE A 106 15.87 18.80 -19.94
CA PHE A 106 15.54 19.42 -21.23
C PHE A 106 15.72 20.94 -21.21
N SER A 107 15.43 21.60 -20.09
CA SER A 107 15.67 23.05 -19.91
C SER A 107 17.14 23.41 -19.65
N GLY A 108 18.02 22.42 -19.45
CA GLY A 108 19.43 22.64 -19.10
C GLY A 108 19.66 23.11 -17.66
N GLU A 109 18.65 23.05 -16.79
CA GLU A 109 18.74 23.46 -15.39
C GLU A 109 19.61 22.52 -14.53
N ILE A 110 19.73 21.24 -14.93
CA ILE A 110 20.49 20.22 -14.20
C ILE A 110 21.30 19.38 -15.19
N THR A 111 22.60 19.20 -14.91
CA THR A 111 23.44 18.23 -15.63
C THR A 111 23.24 16.81 -15.07
N PRO A 112 23.49 15.75 -15.87
CA PRO A 112 23.43 14.36 -15.39
C PRO A 112 24.30 14.09 -14.15
N GLU A 113 25.41 14.82 -14.01
CA GLU A 113 26.33 14.73 -12.87
C GLU A 113 25.72 15.34 -11.59
N GLN A 114 25.05 16.48 -11.71
CA GLN A 114 24.33 17.12 -10.60
C GLN A 114 23.13 16.29 -10.14
N GLU A 115 22.46 15.60 -11.06
CA GLU A 115 21.37 14.69 -10.74
C GLU A 115 21.82 13.42 -10.02
N ASN A 116 22.94 12.83 -10.44
CA ASN A 116 23.55 11.71 -9.72
C ASN A 116 23.98 12.13 -8.32
N ALA A 117 24.48 13.36 -8.15
CA ALA A 117 24.78 13.93 -6.84
C ALA A 117 23.52 14.18 -5.97
N GLN A 118 22.37 14.43 -6.58
CA GLN A 118 21.10 14.69 -5.88
C GLN A 118 20.36 13.39 -5.53
N SER A 119 20.47 12.36 -6.37
CA SER A 119 20.07 10.98 -6.05
C SER A 119 20.97 10.35 -4.98
N SER A 120 22.28 10.65 -4.99
CA SER A 120 23.22 10.19 -3.95
C SER A 120 23.10 10.96 -2.63
N LYS A 121 22.49 12.15 -2.64
CA LYS A 121 22.08 12.87 -1.42
C LYS A 121 20.92 12.21 -0.66
N GLY A 122 20.51 10.98 -1.01
CA GLY A 122 19.60 10.15 -0.21
C GLY A 122 18.14 10.61 -0.22
N SER A 123 17.67 11.34 -1.24
CA SER A 123 16.23 11.62 -1.39
C SER A 123 15.50 10.42 -1.99
N GLY A 124 14.24 10.23 -1.61
CA GLY A 124 13.36 9.16 -2.06
C GLY A 124 12.84 8.31 -0.90
N CYS A 125 11.70 7.65 -1.15
CA CYS A 125 11.14 6.66 -0.24
C CYS A 125 11.49 5.25 -0.71
N GLU A 126 11.60 4.31 0.23
CA GLU A 126 11.81 2.89 -0.03
C GLU A 126 10.62 2.11 0.51
N THR A 127 10.10 1.16 -0.27
CA THR A 127 9.05 0.26 0.18
C THR A 127 9.64 -0.83 1.07
N ILE A 128 9.14 -0.95 2.30
CA ILE A 128 9.60 -1.94 3.27
C ILE A 128 8.81 -3.24 3.12
N MET A 129 7.47 -3.16 3.07
CA MET A 129 6.60 -4.33 2.93
C MET A 129 5.19 -3.96 2.48
N ASP A 130 4.51 -4.95 1.90
CA ASP A 130 3.06 -4.97 1.74
C ASP A 130 2.37 -5.26 3.08
N LEU A 131 1.29 -4.52 3.38
CA LEU A 131 0.58 -4.61 4.65
C LEU A 131 -0.62 -5.58 4.63
N GLY A 132 -0.97 -6.13 3.46
CA GLY A 132 -2.00 -7.15 3.28
C GLY A 132 -3.44 -6.64 3.29
N PHE A 133 -3.65 -5.33 3.14
CA PHE A 133 -4.99 -4.73 3.08
C PHE A 133 -5.07 -3.58 2.06
N GLY A 134 -6.28 -3.12 1.76
CA GLY A 134 -6.51 -2.00 0.84
C GLY A 134 -6.27 -2.35 -0.63
N GLY A 135 -6.36 -3.63 -0.99
CA GLY A 135 -6.17 -4.12 -2.35
C GLY A 135 -7.21 -3.54 -3.31
N CYS A 136 -6.74 -2.95 -4.40
CA CYS A 136 -7.58 -2.41 -5.47
C CYS A 136 -6.78 -2.27 -6.78
N LYS A 137 -7.47 -1.88 -7.85
CA LYS A 137 -6.89 -1.72 -9.18
C LYS A 137 -7.08 -0.30 -9.65
N LEU A 138 -6.02 0.38 -10.07
CA LEU A 138 -6.15 1.63 -10.82
C LEU A 138 -6.49 1.25 -12.26
N GLN A 139 -7.68 1.59 -12.73
CA GLN A 139 -8.20 1.10 -14.01
C GLN A 139 -8.57 2.24 -14.94
N VAL A 140 -8.39 1.98 -16.24
CA VAL A 140 -8.97 2.78 -17.30
C VAL A 140 -10.44 2.39 -17.43
N GLN A 141 -11.34 3.38 -17.34
CA GLN A 141 -12.78 3.17 -17.35
C GLN A 141 -13.45 4.07 -18.39
N VAL A 142 -14.51 3.56 -19.02
CA VAL A 142 -15.26 4.28 -20.06
C VAL A 142 -16.78 4.09 -19.87
N PRO A 143 -17.63 4.98 -20.40
CA PRO A 143 -19.08 4.79 -20.39
C PRO A 143 -19.50 3.46 -21.02
N VAL A 144 -20.43 2.76 -20.38
CA VAL A 144 -20.97 1.48 -20.87
C VAL A 144 -21.63 1.63 -22.23
N THR A 145 -22.38 2.71 -22.43
CA THR A 145 -23.10 3.04 -23.67
C THR A 145 -22.22 3.72 -24.73
N GLY A 146 -20.91 3.81 -24.51
CA GLY A 146 -19.95 4.47 -25.41
C GLY A 146 -19.31 3.53 -26.45
N ASN A 147 -18.56 4.13 -27.37
CA ASN A 147 -17.88 3.44 -28.48
C ASN A 147 -16.50 2.88 -28.12
N TYR A 148 -16.04 3.09 -26.88
CA TYR A 148 -14.71 2.70 -26.44
C TYR A 148 -14.74 1.30 -25.82
N SER A 149 -13.81 0.46 -26.26
CA SER A 149 -13.69 -0.94 -25.82
C SER A 149 -12.25 -1.35 -25.51
N SER A 150 -11.28 -0.64 -26.09
CA SER A 150 -9.85 -0.82 -25.88
C SER A 150 -9.24 0.49 -25.41
N PRO A 151 -8.19 0.47 -24.57
CA PRO A 151 -7.45 1.67 -24.20
C PRO A 151 -6.92 2.46 -25.40
N LYS A 152 -6.63 1.76 -26.51
CA LYS A 152 -6.16 2.39 -27.76
C LYS A 152 -7.19 3.36 -28.35
N ASP A 153 -8.48 3.13 -28.10
CA ASP A 153 -9.56 3.98 -28.59
C ASP A 153 -9.57 5.36 -27.90
N LEU A 154 -8.89 5.48 -26.75
CA LEU A 154 -8.78 6.69 -25.95
C LEU A 154 -7.55 7.55 -26.29
N VAL A 155 -6.70 7.10 -27.22
CA VAL A 155 -5.55 7.90 -27.63
C VAL A 155 -6.01 9.16 -28.36
N GLY A 156 -5.50 10.31 -27.93
CA GLY A 156 -5.94 11.62 -28.43
C GLY A 156 -7.25 12.14 -27.83
N LYS A 157 -7.81 11.45 -26.84
CA LYS A 157 -9.05 11.82 -26.13
C LYS A 157 -8.77 12.52 -24.80
N ASN A 158 -9.84 12.99 -24.15
CA ASN A 158 -9.78 13.59 -22.82
C ASN A 158 -9.91 12.53 -21.73
N ILE A 159 -8.95 12.48 -20.81
CA ILE A 159 -8.93 11.50 -19.71
C ILE A 159 -8.92 12.22 -18.37
N GLY A 160 -9.96 12.00 -17.57
CA GLY A 160 -10.08 12.55 -16.22
C GLY A 160 -9.41 11.65 -15.18
N THR A 161 -8.59 12.21 -14.30
CA THR A 161 -7.96 11.43 -13.20
C THR A 161 -7.41 12.32 -12.09
N SER A 162 -7.26 11.75 -10.89
CA SER A 162 -6.40 12.30 -9.84
C SER A 162 -4.95 11.75 -9.90
N PHE A 163 -4.71 10.68 -10.67
CA PHE A 163 -3.41 10.02 -10.87
C PHE A 163 -2.73 10.48 -12.15
N VAL A 164 -2.42 11.78 -12.20
CA VAL A 164 -2.03 12.48 -13.42
C VAL A 164 -0.74 11.89 -14.02
N ASN A 165 0.27 11.62 -13.20
CA ASN A 165 1.57 11.17 -13.68
C ASN A 165 1.53 9.71 -14.13
N LEU A 166 0.78 8.85 -13.43
CA LEU A 166 0.54 7.47 -13.85
C LEU A 166 -0.26 7.40 -15.14
N ALA A 167 -1.34 8.18 -15.27
CA ALA A 167 -2.13 8.23 -16.50
C ALA A 167 -1.30 8.74 -17.67
N ARG A 168 -0.53 9.83 -17.50
CA ARG A 168 0.39 10.33 -18.53
C ARG A 168 1.39 9.26 -18.96
N ARG A 169 1.99 8.53 -18.01
CA ARG A 169 2.94 7.45 -18.32
C ARG A 169 2.27 6.31 -19.07
N TYR A 170 1.08 5.90 -18.66
CA TYR A 170 0.32 4.82 -19.28
C TYR A 170 -0.02 5.15 -20.74
N PHE A 171 -0.62 6.32 -20.99
CA PHE A 171 -0.98 6.73 -22.35
C PHE A 171 0.24 7.05 -23.22
N ALA A 172 1.34 7.54 -22.65
CA ALA A 172 2.59 7.74 -23.40
C ALA A 172 3.14 6.41 -23.94
N ASN A 173 3.13 5.35 -23.12
CA ASN A 173 3.54 4.02 -23.56
C ASN A 173 2.60 3.48 -24.65
N LEU A 174 1.30 3.66 -24.47
CA LEU A 174 0.30 3.22 -25.44
C LEU A 174 0.44 3.92 -26.80
N GLU A 175 0.73 5.22 -26.78
CA GLU A 175 1.00 6.00 -27.99
C GLU A 175 2.25 5.49 -28.73
N LEU A 176 3.33 5.19 -28.00
CA LEU A 176 4.54 4.60 -28.58
C LEU A 176 4.28 3.22 -29.20
N GLU A 177 3.47 2.38 -28.57
CA GLU A 177 3.10 1.07 -29.10
C GLU A 177 2.28 1.20 -30.41
N ILE A 178 1.38 2.17 -30.49
CA ILE A 178 0.59 2.43 -31.70
C ILE A 178 1.49 2.97 -32.82
N ASP A 179 2.38 3.91 -32.51
CA ASP A 179 3.27 4.50 -33.51
C ASP A 179 4.25 3.43 -34.05
N ALA A 180 4.83 2.61 -33.17
CA ALA A 180 5.69 1.49 -33.56
C ALA A 180 4.97 0.41 -34.39
N ALA A 181 3.66 0.24 -34.21
CA ALA A 181 2.86 -0.69 -35.02
C ALA A 181 2.48 -0.12 -36.40
N ASN A 182 2.49 1.21 -36.56
CA ASN A 182 2.07 1.91 -37.78
C ASN A 182 3.25 2.35 -38.67
N GLU A 183 4.47 2.45 -38.13
CA GLU A 183 5.65 2.82 -38.92
C GLU A 183 6.34 1.60 -39.58
N GLN A 184 6.40 1.59 -40.91
CA GLN A 184 7.54 0.99 -41.61
C GLN A 184 8.79 1.84 -41.31
N PRO A 185 9.98 1.25 -41.12
CA PRO A 185 11.15 1.94 -40.58
C PRO A 185 11.58 3.08 -41.52
N ASN A 186 11.26 4.32 -41.15
CA ASN A 186 11.79 5.51 -41.80
C ASN A 186 12.83 6.15 -40.86
N PRO A 187 14.14 6.10 -41.19
CA PRO A 187 15.21 6.50 -40.27
C PRO A 187 15.24 8.00 -39.93
N ASP A 188 14.45 8.83 -40.62
CA ASP A 188 14.45 10.29 -40.46
C ASP A 188 13.20 10.88 -39.76
N SER A 189 12.25 10.05 -39.29
CA SER A 189 10.99 10.53 -38.69
C SER A 189 10.82 10.31 -37.20
N ILE A 190 11.90 10.15 -36.43
CA ILE A 190 11.81 10.24 -34.96
C ILE A 190 11.69 11.72 -34.56
N LYS A 191 10.52 12.31 -34.83
CA LYS A 191 10.12 13.56 -34.22
C LYS A 191 9.73 13.25 -32.77
N PHE A 192 10.70 13.38 -31.86
CA PHE A 192 10.44 13.55 -30.42
C PHE A 192 9.72 14.89 -30.18
N THR A 193 8.49 15.04 -30.68
CA THR A 193 7.64 16.18 -30.37
C THR A 193 6.94 15.91 -29.05
N SER A 194 7.55 16.48 -28.02
CA SER A 194 7.32 16.57 -26.58
C SER A 194 5.90 16.81 -26.03
N LYS A 195 4.82 16.38 -26.69
CA LYS A 195 3.45 16.52 -26.15
C LYS A 195 2.61 15.27 -26.41
N LEU A 196 2.06 14.71 -25.33
CA LEU A 196 1.12 13.58 -25.37
C LEU A 196 -0.11 13.96 -26.23
N ARG A 197 -0.53 13.11 -27.18
CA ARG A 197 -1.76 13.35 -27.96
C ARG A 197 -2.97 13.30 -27.04
N THR A 198 -2.98 12.35 -26.13
CA THR A 198 -4.00 12.17 -25.11
C THR A 198 -3.96 13.31 -24.09
N ASN A 199 -5.10 13.94 -23.83
CA ASN A 199 -5.20 15.07 -22.91
C ASN A 199 -5.58 14.59 -21.51
N ILE A 200 -4.66 14.69 -20.55
CA ILE A 200 -4.89 14.29 -19.16
C ILE A 200 -5.40 15.48 -18.35
N ILE A 201 -6.63 15.38 -17.87
CA ILE A 201 -7.34 16.39 -17.08
C ILE A 201 -7.26 15.97 -15.60
N GLU A 202 -6.62 16.83 -14.80
CA GLU A 202 -6.54 16.63 -13.35
C GLU A 202 -7.88 16.94 -12.68
N LEU A 203 -8.35 16.01 -11.83
CA LEU A 203 -9.59 16.12 -11.09
C LEU A 203 -9.32 15.97 -9.60
N SER A 204 -9.84 16.90 -8.79
CA SER A 204 -9.64 16.93 -7.34
C SER A 204 -10.64 16.05 -6.55
N GLY A 205 -11.61 15.44 -7.24
CA GLY A 205 -12.58 14.49 -6.67
C GLY A 205 -13.75 14.22 -7.61
N SER A 206 -14.58 13.22 -7.27
CA SER A 206 -15.73 12.77 -8.08
C SER A 206 -15.36 12.46 -9.53
N VAL A 207 -14.28 11.70 -9.72
CA VAL A 207 -13.73 11.36 -11.04
C VAL A 207 -14.76 10.61 -11.87
N GLU A 208 -15.57 9.76 -11.24
CA GLU A 208 -16.64 8.98 -11.86
C GLU A 208 -17.71 9.83 -12.57
N ALA A 209 -17.92 11.08 -12.15
CA ALA A 209 -18.89 11.99 -12.76
C ALA A 209 -18.35 12.68 -14.03
N ALA A 210 -17.03 12.67 -14.26
CA ALA A 210 -16.40 13.46 -15.31
C ALA A 210 -16.91 13.09 -16.72
N CYS A 211 -17.16 11.81 -16.98
CA CYS A 211 -17.73 11.36 -18.26
C CYS A 211 -19.18 11.80 -18.44
N ALA A 212 -20.01 11.67 -17.40
CA ALA A 212 -21.42 12.06 -17.46
C ALA A 212 -21.58 13.59 -17.67
N LEU A 213 -20.63 14.37 -17.17
CA LEU A 213 -20.60 15.83 -17.33
C LEU A 213 -19.94 16.28 -18.65
N GLY A 214 -19.46 15.37 -19.48
CA GLY A 214 -18.79 15.69 -20.75
C GLY A 214 -17.40 16.30 -20.61
N VAL A 215 -16.79 16.20 -19.42
CA VAL A 215 -15.43 16.71 -19.15
C VAL A 215 -14.38 15.75 -19.71
N ALA A 216 -14.65 14.44 -19.71
CA ALA A 216 -13.72 13.41 -20.17
C ALA A 216 -14.40 12.32 -20.98
N ASP A 217 -13.69 11.76 -21.97
CA ASP A 217 -14.12 10.61 -22.77
C ASP A 217 -13.97 9.28 -22.01
N GLY A 218 -12.99 9.22 -21.11
CA GLY A 218 -12.73 8.12 -20.19
C GLY A 218 -12.06 8.62 -18.93
N ILE A 219 -11.92 7.76 -17.93
CA ILE A 219 -11.25 8.11 -16.67
C ILE A 219 -10.20 7.06 -16.30
N VAL A 220 -9.26 7.49 -15.45
CA VAL A 220 -8.37 6.57 -14.74
C VAL A 220 -8.61 6.75 -13.25
N ASP A 221 -9.19 5.75 -12.61
CA ASP A 221 -9.51 5.80 -11.18
C ASP A 221 -9.47 4.42 -10.53
N LEU A 222 -9.43 4.42 -9.19
CA LEU A 222 -9.31 3.24 -8.36
C LEU A 222 -10.63 2.46 -8.29
N VAL A 223 -10.53 1.15 -8.48
CA VAL A 223 -11.63 0.20 -8.45
C VAL A 223 -11.33 -0.90 -7.42
N GLU A 224 -12.21 -1.02 -6.43
CA GLU A 224 -12.18 -2.09 -5.42
C GLU A 224 -13.23 -3.17 -5.74
N SER A 225 -14.51 -2.96 -5.37
CA SER A 225 -15.61 -3.86 -5.74
C SER A 225 -16.19 -3.59 -7.14
N GLY A 226 -15.95 -2.38 -7.67
CA GLY A 226 -16.52 -1.90 -8.94
C GLY A 226 -17.98 -1.46 -8.86
N GLU A 227 -18.60 -1.42 -7.68
CA GLU A 227 -20.00 -1.01 -7.51
C GLU A 227 -20.21 0.47 -7.85
N THR A 228 -19.36 1.37 -7.33
CA THR A 228 -19.43 2.82 -7.61
C THR A 228 -19.27 3.13 -9.10
N MET A 229 -18.30 2.50 -9.75
CA MET A 229 -18.08 2.61 -11.19
C MET A 229 -19.32 2.18 -11.99
N LYS A 230 -19.92 1.03 -11.65
CA LYS A 230 -21.13 0.54 -12.32
C LYS A 230 -22.32 1.49 -12.11
N ALA A 231 -22.49 2.02 -10.90
CA ALA A 231 -23.54 3.00 -10.58
C ALA A 231 -23.37 4.30 -11.38
N ALA A 232 -22.12 4.70 -11.68
CA ALA A 232 -21.81 5.83 -12.56
C ALA A 232 -21.96 5.51 -14.07
N GLY A 233 -22.37 4.29 -14.43
CA GLY A 233 -22.53 3.88 -15.83
C GLY A 233 -21.20 3.64 -16.56
N LEU A 234 -20.15 3.28 -15.82
CA LEU A 234 -18.81 3.03 -16.35
C LEU A 234 -18.48 1.51 -16.36
N LYS A 235 -17.56 1.12 -17.24
CA LYS A 235 -16.95 -0.22 -17.31
C LYS A 235 -15.42 -0.10 -17.37
N PRO A 236 -14.67 -1.04 -16.76
CA PRO A 236 -13.22 -1.06 -16.88
C PRO A 236 -12.82 -1.68 -18.21
N ILE A 237 -11.77 -1.14 -18.84
CA ILE A 237 -11.25 -1.65 -20.11
C ILE A 237 -9.78 -2.07 -20.03
N ASP A 238 -9.03 -1.57 -19.04
CA ASP A 238 -7.67 -2.05 -18.73
C ASP A 238 -7.24 -1.66 -17.31
N THR A 239 -6.17 -2.27 -16.81
CA THR A 239 -5.59 -2.02 -15.49
C THR A 239 -4.23 -1.36 -15.63
N VAL A 240 -4.11 -0.13 -15.10
CA VAL A 240 -2.85 0.63 -15.06
C VAL A 240 -1.90 0.04 -14.02
N ILE A 241 -2.40 -0.26 -12.82
CA ILE A 241 -1.62 -0.86 -11.74
C ILE A 241 -2.52 -1.56 -10.72
N GLU A 242 -2.07 -2.70 -10.20
CA GLU A 242 -2.64 -3.30 -8.98
C GLU A 242 -1.95 -2.70 -7.76
N THR A 243 -2.72 -2.30 -6.75
CA THR A 243 -2.21 -1.58 -5.59
C THR A 243 -2.80 -2.10 -4.29
N GLY A 244 -2.05 -1.93 -3.21
CA GLY A 244 -2.44 -2.23 -1.84
C GLY A 244 -1.75 -1.27 -0.87
N ALA A 245 -2.08 -1.36 0.42
CA ALA A 245 -1.41 -0.60 1.46
C ALA A 245 0.01 -1.14 1.67
N ILE A 246 0.97 -0.22 1.74
CA ILE A 246 2.39 -0.51 1.93
C ILE A 246 2.95 0.35 3.06
N LEU A 247 4.01 -0.17 3.70
CA LEU A 247 4.86 0.59 4.59
C LEU A 247 6.08 1.08 3.81
N ILE A 248 6.31 2.39 3.85
CA ILE A 248 7.49 3.04 3.26
C ILE A 248 8.36 3.67 4.34
N LYS A 249 9.66 3.78 4.08
CA LYS A 249 10.62 4.55 4.89
C LYS A 249 11.34 5.59 4.05
N SER A 250 11.82 6.62 4.74
CA SER A 250 12.75 7.59 4.17
C SER A 250 14.14 6.99 4.04
N ARG A 251 14.85 7.34 2.98
CA ARG A 251 16.29 7.09 2.87
C ARG A 251 17.14 7.94 3.83
N LYS A 252 16.56 8.99 4.42
CA LYS A 252 17.13 9.88 5.45
C LYS A 252 16.41 9.73 6.79
N GLN A 253 16.32 8.51 7.27
CA GLN A 253 15.70 8.24 8.58
C GLN A 253 16.54 8.82 9.73
N SER A 254 15.86 9.48 10.66
CA SER A 254 16.42 10.08 11.88
C SER A 254 16.85 9.02 12.91
N ASN A 255 16.15 7.89 12.96
CA ASN A 255 16.43 6.80 13.90
C ASN A 255 16.21 5.41 13.26
N PRO A 256 17.25 4.83 12.61
CA PRO A 256 17.20 3.51 11.99
C PRO A 256 16.73 2.38 12.91
N GLU A 257 17.20 2.35 14.16
CA GLU A 257 16.88 1.27 15.10
C GLU A 257 15.39 1.24 15.45
N LEU A 258 14.79 2.42 15.64
CA LEU A 258 13.37 2.53 15.92
C LEU A 258 12.50 2.23 14.69
N VAL A 259 12.97 2.58 13.48
CA VAL A 259 12.35 2.17 12.23
C VAL A 259 12.30 0.65 12.13
N ASP A 260 13.42 -0.02 12.40
CA ASP A 260 13.52 -1.48 12.35
C ASP A 260 12.64 -2.15 13.42
N LEU A 261 12.61 -1.60 14.64
CA LEU A 261 11.72 -2.07 15.71
C LEU A 261 10.25 -2.03 15.28
N ILE A 262 9.76 -0.88 14.81
CA ILE A 262 8.36 -0.72 14.37
C ILE A 262 8.05 -1.63 13.18
N THR A 263 8.98 -1.72 12.23
CA THR A 263 8.89 -2.62 11.08
C THR A 263 8.70 -4.07 11.52
N GLN A 264 9.50 -4.56 12.47
CA GLN A 264 9.37 -5.92 13.02
C GLN A 264 8.05 -6.11 13.76
N ARG A 265 7.59 -5.12 14.53
CA ARG A 265 6.31 -5.19 15.23
C ARG A 265 5.13 -5.30 14.27
N ILE A 266 5.11 -4.49 13.22
CA ILE A 266 4.08 -4.51 12.15
C ILE A 266 4.10 -5.85 11.41
N ARG A 267 5.29 -6.32 11.00
CA ARG A 267 5.45 -7.65 10.35
C ARG A 267 4.90 -8.78 11.23
N GLY A 268 5.10 -8.67 12.53
CA GLY A 268 4.57 -9.60 13.52
C GLY A 268 3.05 -9.69 13.52
N VAL A 269 2.34 -8.56 13.40
CA VAL A 269 0.87 -8.49 13.33
C VAL A 269 0.36 -9.08 12.03
N ILE A 270 0.97 -8.69 10.89
CA ILE A 270 0.60 -9.22 9.58
C ILE A 270 0.77 -10.75 9.55
N THR A 271 1.85 -11.24 10.15
CA THR A 271 2.08 -12.68 10.29
C THR A 271 1.01 -13.29 11.19
N ALA A 272 0.72 -12.69 12.34
CA ALA A 272 -0.28 -13.21 13.28
C ALA A 272 -1.68 -13.32 12.65
N GLN A 273 -2.07 -12.36 11.79
CA GLN A 273 -3.35 -12.40 11.08
C GLN A 273 -3.48 -13.57 10.08
N LYS A 274 -2.36 -14.09 9.57
CA LYS A 274 -2.33 -15.21 8.61
C LYS A 274 -2.41 -16.58 9.28
N TYR A 275 -2.17 -16.65 10.59
CA TYR A 275 -2.05 -17.90 11.31
C TYR A 275 -2.97 -17.95 12.52
N VAL A 276 -3.28 -19.17 12.94
CA VAL A 276 -4.00 -19.46 14.18
C VAL A 276 -3.22 -20.51 14.97
N LEU A 277 -3.41 -20.53 16.28
CA LEU A 277 -2.86 -21.57 17.13
C LEU A 277 -3.88 -22.70 17.23
N CYS A 278 -3.57 -23.85 16.66
CA CYS A 278 -4.36 -25.07 16.76
C CYS A 278 -3.79 -25.94 17.88
N ASN A 279 -4.62 -26.30 18.86
CA ASN A 279 -4.26 -27.29 19.87
C ASN A 279 -5.20 -28.48 19.77
N TYR A 280 -4.69 -29.68 19.99
CA TYR A 280 -5.48 -30.91 19.95
C TYR A 280 -4.83 -32.01 20.79
N ASN A 281 -5.65 -32.96 21.25
CA ASN A 281 -5.20 -34.17 21.93
C ASN A 281 -5.13 -35.33 20.96
N ILE A 282 -4.11 -36.19 21.07
CA ILE A 282 -3.97 -37.37 20.22
C ILE A 282 -3.15 -38.46 20.91
N GLN A 283 -3.36 -39.72 20.53
CA GLN A 283 -2.47 -40.81 20.92
C GLN A 283 -1.05 -40.59 20.40
N ARG A 284 -0.05 -40.85 21.25
CA ARG A 284 1.38 -40.65 20.95
C ARG A 284 1.84 -41.40 19.70
N SER A 285 1.28 -42.58 19.44
CA SER A 285 1.57 -43.41 18.26
C SER A 285 1.16 -42.74 16.94
N LEU A 286 0.17 -41.83 16.97
CA LEU A 286 -0.43 -41.20 15.79
C LEU A 286 0.15 -39.79 15.50
N VAL A 287 1.00 -39.27 16.39
CA VAL A 287 1.62 -37.94 16.26
C VAL A 287 2.40 -37.77 14.96
N THR A 288 3.06 -38.82 14.47
CA THR A 288 3.79 -38.77 13.20
C THR A 288 2.86 -38.55 12.00
N ALA A 289 1.64 -39.09 12.03
CA ALA A 289 0.64 -38.84 11.00
C ALA A 289 0.07 -37.42 11.12
N ALA A 290 -0.26 -36.98 12.34
CA ALA A 290 -0.76 -35.63 12.59
C ALA A 290 0.24 -34.53 12.21
N THR A 291 1.54 -34.75 12.44
CA THR A 291 2.61 -33.81 12.04
C THR A 291 2.68 -33.62 10.51
N LYS A 292 2.28 -34.62 9.71
CA LYS A 292 2.22 -34.46 8.24
C LYS A 292 1.09 -33.54 7.81
N ILE A 293 -0.02 -33.53 8.56
CA ILE A 293 -1.19 -32.68 8.30
C ILE A 293 -0.92 -31.26 8.79
N ALA A 294 -0.41 -31.13 10.01
CA ALA A 294 -0.10 -29.85 10.64
C ALA A 294 1.38 -29.83 11.08
N PRO A 295 2.32 -29.52 10.16
CA PRO A 295 3.75 -29.48 10.48
C PRO A 295 4.16 -28.27 11.34
N GLY A 296 3.31 -27.24 11.35
CA GLY A 296 3.60 -25.97 12.02
C GLY A 296 4.58 -25.08 11.26
N LYS A 297 4.78 -23.88 11.79
CA LYS A 297 5.72 -22.90 11.21
C LYS A 297 7.20 -23.28 11.41
N ARG A 298 7.52 -24.00 12.49
CA ARG A 298 8.86 -24.56 12.76
C ARG A 298 8.78 -26.06 13.02
N ALA A 299 8.02 -26.43 14.05
CA ALA A 299 7.67 -27.80 14.40
C ALA A 299 6.47 -27.74 15.37
N PRO A 300 5.69 -28.83 15.54
CA PRO A 300 4.66 -28.90 16.56
C PRO A 300 5.28 -29.01 17.96
N THR A 301 4.67 -28.35 18.95
CA THR A 301 4.99 -28.56 20.36
C THR A 301 4.19 -29.75 20.86
N ILE A 302 4.84 -30.70 21.55
CA ILE A 302 4.20 -31.93 22.03
C ILE A 302 4.41 -32.04 23.54
N THR A 303 3.31 -32.13 24.29
CA THR A 303 3.30 -32.24 25.76
C THR A 303 2.56 -33.51 26.17
N SER A 304 3.14 -34.33 27.05
CA SER A 304 2.46 -35.52 27.59
C SER A 304 1.25 -35.13 28.45
N LEU A 305 0.16 -35.88 28.34
CA LEU A 305 -0.97 -35.78 29.26
C LEU A 305 -0.79 -36.75 30.44
N GLU A 306 -1.62 -36.59 31.49
CA GLU A 306 -1.68 -37.55 32.60
C GLU A 306 -2.21 -38.92 32.16
N GLU A 307 -3.13 -38.93 31.20
CA GLU A 307 -3.60 -40.16 30.58
C GLU A 307 -2.47 -40.82 29.79
N GLU A 308 -2.18 -42.09 30.13
CA GLU A 308 -1.07 -42.83 29.54
C GLU A 308 -1.26 -43.00 28.03
N GLY A 309 -0.19 -42.73 27.28
CA GLY A 309 -0.20 -42.85 25.81
C GLY A 309 -0.77 -41.64 25.07
N TRP A 310 -1.26 -40.60 25.75
CA TRP A 310 -1.78 -39.40 25.12
C TRP A 310 -0.85 -38.18 25.20
N VAL A 311 -0.98 -37.31 24.21
CA VAL A 311 -0.28 -36.03 24.14
C VAL A 311 -1.21 -34.90 23.72
N ALA A 312 -0.93 -33.70 24.21
CA ALA A 312 -1.43 -32.46 23.63
C ALA A 312 -0.41 -31.94 22.61
N VAL A 313 -0.88 -31.57 21.43
CA VAL A 313 -0.07 -30.97 20.36
C VAL A 313 -0.53 -29.55 20.13
N SER A 314 0.42 -28.62 20.07
CA SER A 314 0.20 -27.20 19.77
C SER A 314 0.94 -26.81 18.51
N VAL A 315 0.24 -26.21 17.55
CA VAL A 315 0.81 -25.92 16.23
C VAL A 315 0.24 -24.63 15.64
N MET A 316 1.11 -23.82 15.04
CA MET A 316 0.70 -22.66 14.27
C MET A 316 0.30 -23.10 12.86
N ALA A 317 -0.96 -22.90 12.48
CA ALA A 317 -1.53 -23.32 11.20
C ALA A 317 -2.07 -22.10 10.41
N GLU A 318 -2.04 -22.17 9.07
CA GLU A 318 -2.58 -21.10 8.23
C GLU A 318 -4.10 -20.99 8.40
N LYS A 319 -4.60 -19.77 8.63
CA LYS A 319 -6.02 -19.52 8.88
C LYS A 319 -6.91 -19.93 7.71
N SER A 320 -6.42 -19.84 6.47
CA SER A 320 -7.15 -20.26 5.26
C SER A 320 -7.30 -21.77 5.12
N LYS A 321 -6.46 -22.57 5.79
CA LYS A 321 -6.44 -24.03 5.69
C LYS A 321 -6.96 -24.72 6.95
N ILE A 322 -7.29 -23.96 8.00
CA ILE A 322 -7.56 -24.52 9.33
C ILE A 322 -8.75 -25.49 9.34
N ALA A 323 -9.82 -25.21 8.61
CA ALA A 323 -10.99 -26.09 8.55
C ALA A 323 -10.62 -27.49 8.02
N LEU A 324 -9.89 -27.54 6.90
CA LEU A 324 -9.41 -28.80 6.32
C LEU A 324 -8.42 -29.52 7.25
N ILE A 325 -7.54 -28.77 7.92
CA ILE A 325 -6.60 -29.33 8.89
C ILE A 325 -7.37 -29.99 10.04
N MET A 326 -8.41 -29.34 10.57
CA MET A 326 -9.23 -29.91 11.65
C MET A 326 -9.92 -31.20 11.20
N ASP A 327 -10.53 -31.22 10.02
CA ASP A 327 -11.18 -32.42 9.48
C ASP A 327 -10.20 -33.60 9.33
N GLU A 328 -9.01 -33.35 8.78
CA GLU A 328 -7.97 -34.38 8.61
C GLU A 328 -7.38 -34.84 9.94
N LEU A 329 -7.19 -33.93 10.91
CA LEU A 329 -6.74 -34.29 12.25
C LEU A 329 -7.76 -35.19 12.95
N THR A 330 -9.06 -34.89 12.84
CA THR A 330 -10.12 -35.74 13.39
C THR A 330 -10.11 -37.13 12.77
N LYS A 331 -9.90 -37.26 11.45
CA LYS A 331 -9.79 -38.57 10.77
C LYS A 331 -8.61 -39.42 11.27
N VAL A 332 -7.50 -38.77 11.63
CA VAL A 332 -6.32 -39.44 12.19
C VAL A 332 -6.49 -39.80 13.67
N GLY A 333 -7.56 -39.32 14.33
CA GLY A 333 -7.86 -39.64 15.72
C GLY A 333 -7.49 -38.54 16.71
N ALA A 334 -7.33 -37.29 16.24
CA ALA A 334 -7.22 -36.15 17.12
C ALA A 334 -8.60 -35.77 17.71
N CYS A 335 -8.60 -35.42 19.00
CA CYS A 335 -9.76 -35.01 19.77
C CYS A 335 -9.55 -33.61 20.37
N ASP A 336 -10.63 -32.99 20.83
CA ASP A 336 -10.62 -31.69 21.53
C ASP A 336 -9.88 -30.58 20.77
N ILE A 337 -10.04 -30.56 19.44
CA ILE A 337 -9.34 -29.60 18.59
C ILE A 337 -9.87 -28.19 18.84
N LEU A 338 -9.01 -27.30 19.33
CA LEU A 338 -9.32 -25.90 19.60
C LEU A 338 -8.41 -24.99 18.77
N VAL A 339 -8.97 -23.85 18.37
CA VAL A 339 -8.28 -22.84 17.55
C VAL A 339 -8.35 -21.49 18.27
N LEU A 340 -7.20 -20.86 18.44
CA LEU A 340 -7.05 -19.55 19.07
C LEU A 340 -6.43 -18.57 18.09
N ASP A 341 -6.97 -17.35 18.03
CA ASP A 341 -6.37 -16.26 17.27
C ASP A 341 -5.07 -15.80 17.92
N ILE A 342 -4.13 -15.36 17.08
CA ILE A 342 -2.83 -14.85 17.51
C ILE A 342 -2.84 -13.34 17.30
N ALA A 343 -2.56 -12.58 18.35
CA ALA A 343 -2.55 -11.11 18.25
C ALA A 343 -1.27 -10.58 17.60
N ASN A 344 -0.10 -11.15 17.95
CA ASN A 344 1.19 -10.72 17.42
C ASN A 344 2.24 -11.83 17.50
N THR A 345 3.26 -11.79 16.63
CA THR A 345 4.37 -12.75 16.59
C THR A 345 5.71 -12.06 16.38
N ARG A 346 6.82 -12.71 16.77
CA ARG A 346 8.19 -12.28 16.43
C ARG A 346 8.92 -13.47 15.82
N SER A 347 9.80 -13.22 14.86
CA SER A 347 10.55 -14.26 14.15
C SER A 347 12.01 -13.87 14.05
#